data_AF-A0A9E4UML0-F1
#
_entry.id   AF-A0A9E4UML0-F1
#
_cell.length_a   1.000
_cell.length_b   1.000
_cell.length_c   1.000
_cell.angle_alpha   90.00
_cell.angle_beta   90.00
_cell.angle_gamma   90.00
#
_symmetry.space_group_name_H-M   'P 1'
#
loop_
_entity.id
_entity.type
_entity.pdbx_description
1 polymer ?
#
loop_
_entity_poly.entity_id
_entity_poly.type
_entity_poly.pdbx_seq_one_letter_code
_entity_poly.pdbx_strand_id
1 'polypeptide(L)'
;TDELKEMVRSLVTNGLLAQHGGGYPTLSVSPQGRKFLNDREQLTLTRPKHAPMTRQTSPGPSGRETAYDTKLFDELAALRLEIATDREVPAYQIFGNKALQQMAFHAPQNEAEFSKISGVGDAKLRDFSGPFLKVITEYMQANGQSGGIQRLPVDAPKKRVRGISLSIRETVSFVAQGLSFEEVAEERGISETTIRSHLERFVREGGRIDLGHLMPPEDKRCKIESAFKEMGESRLTPVRDMLGDDYTWEELAVVRMDLRQGQAQGAPVA
;
A
#
# COMPACT_ATOMS: atom_id res chain seq x y z
N THR A 1 -1.22 -13.03 -6.40
CA THR A 1 -0.27 -13.39 -5.32
C THR A 1 0.99 -13.94 -5.96
N ASP A 2 2.17 -13.67 -5.39
CA ASP A 2 3.43 -14.16 -5.96
C ASP A 2 3.55 -15.69 -5.91
N GLU A 3 2.91 -16.33 -4.93
CA GLU A 3 2.79 -17.80 -4.86
C GLU A 3 2.09 -18.40 -6.10
N LEU A 4 1.03 -17.75 -6.61
CA LEU A 4 0.34 -18.23 -7.81
C LEU A 4 1.24 -18.10 -9.06
N LYS A 5 2.01 -17.02 -9.17
CA LYS A 5 2.95 -16.82 -10.27
C LYS A 5 4.06 -17.88 -10.24
N GLU A 6 4.53 -18.23 -9.05
CA GLU A 6 5.54 -19.28 -8.87
C GLU A 6 4.98 -20.68 -9.14
N MET A 7 3.77 -21.00 -8.67
CA MET A 7 3.11 -22.24 -9.04
C MET A 7 2.94 -22.38 -10.55
N VAL A 8 2.49 -21.32 -11.22
CA VAL A 8 2.37 -21.29 -12.69
C VAL A 8 3.73 -21.51 -13.35
N ARG A 9 4.79 -20.83 -12.90
CA ARG A 9 6.15 -21.05 -13.39
C ARG A 9 6.61 -22.49 -13.18
N SER A 10 6.39 -23.07 -11.99
CA SER A 10 6.73 -24.47 -11.72
C SER A 10 5.96 -25.43 -12.61
N LEU A 11 4.68 -25.18 -12.89
CA LEU A 11 3.89 -26.01 -13.81
C LEU A 11 4.37 -25.92 -15.26
N VAL A 12 4.86 -24.74 -15.69
CA VAL A 12 5.53 -24.57 -16.98
C VAL A 12 6.88 -25.29 -17.01
N THR A 13 7.71 -25.16 -15.97
CA THR A 13 9.01 -25.85 -15.86
C THR A 13 8.87 -27.37 -15.82
N ASN A 14 7.82 -27.89 -15.16
CA ASN A 14 7.51 -29.33 -15.13
C ASN A 14 6.86 -29.83 -16.43
N GLY A 15 6.70 -28.97 -17.45
CA GLY A 15 6.16 -29.34 -18.75
C GLY A 15 4.66 -29.62 -18.76
N LEU A 16 3.92 -29.31 -17.69
CA LEU A 16 2.47 -29.53 -17.58
C LEU A 16 1.67 -28.39 -18.22
N LEU A 17 2.23 -27.18 -18.23
CA LEU A 17 1.71 -26.02 -18.95
C LEU A 17 2.68 -25.61 -20.06
N ALA A 18 2.15 -25.17 -21.19
CA ALA A 18 2.89 -24.57 -22.29
C ALA A 18 2.56 -23.08 -22.39
N GLN A 19 3.57 -22.27 -22.72
CA GLN A 19 3.44 -20.84 -22.91
C GLN A 19 3.61 -20.52 -24.39
N HIS A 20 2.66 -19.79 -24.97
CA HIS A 20 2.68 -19.38 -26.38
C HIS A 20 2.59 -17.85 -26.53
N GLY A 21 3.34 -17.30 -27.49
CA GLY A 21 3.30 -15.89 -27.87
C GLY A 21 4.38 -15.03 -27.21
N GLY A 22 4.88 -14.04 -27.97
CA GLY A 22 5.94 -13.12 -27.52
C GLY A 22 5.42 -11.97 -26.64
N GLY A 23 4.49 -11.15 -27.15
CA GLY A 23 4.06 -9.90 -26.48
C GLY A 23 3.02 -10.07 -25.36
N TYR A 24 2.14 -11.07 -25.46
CA TYR A 24 1.17 -11.44 -24.42
C TYR A 24 1.17 -12.97 -24.26
N PRO A 25 1.90 -13.52 -23.27
CA PRO A 25 2.00 -14.95 -23.13
C PRO A 25 0.67 -15.56 -22.71
N THR A 26 0.14 -16.46 -23.54
CA THR A 26 -1.05 -17.26 -23.23
C THR A 26 -0.61 -18.63 -22.73
N LEU A 27 -1.26 -19.14 -21.69
CA LEU A 27 -0.97 -20.46 -21.12
C LEU A 27 -1.95 -21.50 -21.66
N SER A 28 -1.44 -22.65 -22.07
CA SER A 28 -2.22 -23.82 -22.50
C SER A 28 -1.79 -25.06 -21.72
N VAL A 29 -2.70 -26.03 -21.56
CA VAL A 29 -2.36 -27.32 -20.96
C VAL A 29 -1.59 -28.16 -21.98
N SER A 30 -0.40 -28.64 -21.62
CA SER A 30 0.42 -29.46 -22.52
C SER A 30 -0.17 -30.87 -22.69
N PRO A 31 0.27 -31.66 -23.68
CA PRO A 31 -0.11 -33.08 -23.79
C PRO A 31 0.21 -33.88 -22.52
N GLN A 32 1.33 -33.56 -21.85
CA GLN A 32 1.71 -34.17 -20.57
C GLN A 32 0.79 -33.71 -19.43
N GLY A 33 0.41 -32.43 -19.39
CA GLY A 33 -0.57 -31.90 -18.44
C GLY A 33 -1.94 -32.54 -18.58
N ARG A 34 -2.41 -32.79 -19.81
CA ARG A 34 -3.68 -33.50 -20.06
C ARG A 34 -3.65 -34.94 -19.56
N LYS A 35 -2.53 -35.64 -19.77
CA LYS A 35 -2.32 -37.00 -19.26
C LYS A 35 -2.31 -37.02 -17.73
N PHE A 36 -1.57 -36.11 -17.11
CA PHE A 36 -1.51 -35.93 -15.67
C PHE A 36 -2.90 -35.68 -15.03
N LEU A 37 -3.74 -34.86 -15.67
CA LEU A 37 -5.11 -34.60 -15.21
C LEU A 37 -6.01 -35.84 -15.29
N ASN A 38 -5.80 -36.71 -16.27
CA ASN A 38 -6.55 -37.96 -16.43
C ASN A 38 -6.10 -39.05 -15.45
N ASP A 39 -4.79 -39.16 -15.22
CA ASP A 39 -4.20 -40.21 -14.38
C ASP A 39 -4.26 -39.86 -12.87
N ARG A 40 -4.70 -38.63 -12.52
CA ARG A 40 -4.81 -38.10 -11.14
C ARG A 40 -3.53 -38.30 -10.31
N GLU A 41 -2.38 -38.19 -10.95
CA GLU A 41 -1.09 -38.31 -10.26
C GLU A 41 -0.90 -37.15 -9.26
N GLN A 42 -0.13 -37.38 -8.20
CA GLN A 42 0.21 -36.34 -7.23
C GLN A 42 1.47 -35.61 -7.71
N LEU A 43 1.38 -34.29 -7.88
CA LEU A 43 2.52 -33.44 -8.19
C LEU A 43 3.05 -32.79 -6.91
N THR A 44 4.30 -33.07 -6.58
CA THR A 44 5.00 -32.40 -5.49
C THR A 44 5.64 -31.12 -6.02
N LEU A 45 5.09 -29.96 -5.67
CA LEU A 45 5.69 -28.66 -6.01
C LEU A 45 6.57 -28.18 -4.86
N THR A 46 7.79 -27.74 -5.18
CA THR A 46 8.68 -27.11 -4.20
C THR A 46 8.11 -25.75 -3.84
N ARG A 47 7.43 -25.67 -2.70
CA ARG A 47 7.04 -24.39 -2.11
C ARG A 47 8.33 -23.66 -1.71
N PRO A 48 8.60 -22.44 -2.21
CA PRO A 48 9.72 -21.68 -1.70
C PRO A 48 9.55 -21.54 -0.19
N LYS A 49 10.62 -21.84 0.54
CA LYS A 49 10.68 -21.62 1.98
C LYS A 49 10.47 -20.12 2.19
N HIS A 50 9.28 -19.73 2.63
CA HIS A 50 9.18 -18.54 3.47
C HIS A 50 10.18 -18.78 4.58
N ALA A 51 11.27 -18.01 4.58
CA ALA A 51 12.18 -17.99 5.70
C ALA A 51 11.30 -17.86 6.95
N PRO A 52 11.46 -18.71 7.98
CA PRO A 52 10.72 -18.53 9.21
C PRO A 52 11.03 -17.10 9.65
N MET A 53 10.04 -16.21 9.56
CA MET A 53 10.16 -14.88 10.12
C MET A 53 10.46 -15.13 11.59
N THR A 54 11.71 -14.86 11.93
CA THR A 54 12.18 -14.85 13.29
C THR A 54 11.15 -14.06 14.10
N ARG A 55 10.81 -14.56 15.29
CA ARG A 55 10.05 -13.80 16.28
C ARG A 55 10.79 -12.49 16.52
N GLN A 56 10.50 -11.46 15.74
CA GLN A 56 10.84 -10.09 16.08
C GLN A 56 9.73 -9.60 17.00
N THR A 57 9.96 -9.83 18.27
CA THR A 57 9.42 -9.04 19.36
C THR A 57 9.78 -7.57 19.13
N SER A 58 8.87 -6.82 18.51
CA SER A 58 8.57 -5.40 18.78
C SER A 58 7.52 -4.90 17.77
N PRO A 59 6.25 -4.69 18.14
CA PRO A 59 5.25 -4.18 17.22
C PRO A 59 5.40 -2.66 17.06
N GLY A 60 6.01 -2.23 15.95
CA GLY A 60 5.83 -0.87 15.42
C GLY A 60 4.40 -0.69 14.87
N PRO A 61 3.79 0.51 14.97
CA PRO A 61 2.35 0.70 14.78
C PRO A 61 1.86 0.62 13.32
N SER A 62 2.75 0.53 12.34
CA SER A 62 2.42 0.42 10.91
C SER A 62 2.39 -1.02 10.38
N GLY A 63 2.81 -2.02 11.17
CA GLY A 63 2.78 -3.44 10.79
C GLY A 63 1.56 -4.22 11.29
N ARG A 64 0.52 -3.55 11.79
CA ARG A 64 -0.63 -4.22 12.42
C ARG A 64 -1.65 -4.79 11.43
N GLU A 65 -1.78 -4.20 10.24
CA GLU A 65 -2.75 -4.66 9.23
C GLU A 65 -2.28 -5.87 8.41
N THR A 66 -1.02 -6.30 8.54
CA THR A 66 -0.48 -7.47 7.83
C THR A 66 -0.73 -8.80 8.55
N ALA A 67 -1.17 -8.77 9.82
CA ALA A 67 -1.43 -9.96 10.62
C ALA A 67 -2.94 -10.25 10.69
N TYR A 68 -3.58 -10.61 9.58
CA TYR A 68 -5.00 -10.99 9.52
C TYR A 68 -5.19 -12.51 9.48
N ASP A 69 -6.37 -12.97 9.89
CA ASP A 69 -6.72 -14.39 9.83
C ASP A 69 -6.92 -14.84 8.38
N THR A 70 -5.99 -15.63 7.84
CA THR A 70 -6.02 -16.05 6.44
C THR A 70 -7.20 -16.97 6.13
N LYS A 71 -7.67 -17.77 7.10
CA LYS A 71 -8.81 -18.66 6.89
C LYS A 71 -10.10 -17.86 6.77
N LEU A 72 -10.30 -16.90 7.67
CA LEU A 72 -11.43 -15.98 7.57
C LEU A 72 -11.35 -15.15 6.29
N PHE A 73 -10.16 -14.71 5.88
CA PHE A 73 -9.99 -14.04 4.60
C PHE A 73 -10.44 -14.90 3.42
N ASP A 74 -10.08 -16.18 3.39
CA ASP A 74 -10.44 -17.11 2.32
C ASP A 74 -11.97 -17.33 2.28
N GLU A 75 -12.64 -17.47 3.42
CA GLU A 75 -14.10 -17.56 3.51
C GLU A 75 -14.79 -16.28 3.01
N LEU A 76 -14.28 -15.11 3.39
CA LEU A 76 -14.81 -13.83 2.91
C LEU A 76 -14.55 -13.63 1.41
N ALA A 77 -13.42 -14.14 0.89
CA ALA A 77 -13.09 -14.09 -0.52
C ALA A 77 -14.01 -15.02 -1.35
N ALA A 78 -14.36 -16.19 -0.81
CA ALA A 78 -15.32 -17.11 -1.39
C ALA A 78 -16.72 -16.48 -1.47
N LEU A 79 -17.22 -15.91 -0.36
CA LEU A 79 -18.50 -15.19 -0.34
C LEU A 79 -18.51 -14.03 -1.35
N ARG A 80 -17.41 -13.27 -1.42
CA ARG A 80 -17.27 -12.18 -2.39
C ARG A 80 -17.40 -12.69 -3.83
N LEU A 81 -16.79 -13.85 -4.14
CA LEU A 81 -16.85 -14.44 -5.47
C LEU A 81 -18.26 -14.93 -5.81
N GLU A 82 -18.95 -15.56 -4.86
CA GLU A 82 -20.35 -15.99 -5.00
C GLU A 82 -21.24 -14.80 -5.35
N ILE A 83 -21.23 -13.75 -4.52
CA ILE A 83 -22.02 -12.54 -4.73
C ILE A 83 -21.69 -11.86 -6.06
N ALA A 84 -20.41 -11.85 -6.45
CA ALA A 84 -19.96 -11.26 -7.69
C ALA A 84 -20.45 -12.05 -8.91
N THR A 85 -20.49 -13.38 -8.81
CA THR A 85 -21.03 -14.27 -9.84
C THR A 85 -22.52 -14.04 -10.00
N ASP A 86 -23.28 -14.00 -8.90
CA ASP A 86 -24.73 -13.77 -8.91
C ASP A 86 -25.12 -12.40 -9.48
N ARG A 87 -24.28 -11.39 -9.27
CA ARG A 87 -24.48 -10.04 -9.79
C ARG A 87 -23.83 -9.80 -11.15
N GLU A 88 -23.18 -10.81 -11.74
CA GLU A 88 -22.43 -10.72 -13.00
C GLU A 88 -21.40 -9.57 -13.04
N VAL A 89 -20.78 -9.27 -11.90
CA VAL A 89 -19.77 -8.21 -11.77
C VAL A 89 -18.43 -8.77 -11.32
N PRO A 90 -17.30 -8.10 -11.61
CA PRO A 90 -16.01 -8.49 -11.06
C PRO A 90 -15.97 -8.43 -9.53
N ALA A 91 -15.39 -9.44 -8.88
CA ALA A 91 -15.35 -9.57 -7.42
C ALA A 91 -14.80 -8.36 -6.67
N TYR A 92 -13.80 -7.66 -7.23
CA TYR A 92 -13.23 -6.47 -6.62
C TYR A 92 -14.22 -5.30 -6.49
N GLN A 93 -15.31 -5.28 -7.28
CA GLN A 93 -16.35 -4.26 -7.18
C GLN A 93 -17.20 -4.44 -5.92
N ILE A 94 -17.40 -5.68 -5.46
CA ILE A 94 -18.04 -5.98 -4.18
C ILE A 94 -17.15 -5.46 -3.04
N PHE A 95 -15.95 -6.02 -2.89
CA PHE A 95 -14.93 -5.51 -1.96
C PHE A 95 -13.50 -5.73 -2.49
N GLY A 96 -12.65 -4.72 -2.33
CA GLY A 96 -11.22 -4.87 -2.59
C GLY A 96 -10.52 -5.73 -1.53
N ASN A 97 -9.36 -6.30 -1.87
CA ASN A 97 -8.62 -7.17 -0.95
C ASN A 97 -8.29 -6.48 0.39
N LYS A 98 -8.00 -5.18 0.35
CA LYS A 98 -7.77 -4.39 1.57
C LYS A 98 -8.96 -4.42 2.53
N ALA A 99 -10.18 -4.33 2.01
CA ALA A 99 -11.39 -4.39 2.84
C ALA A 99 -11.56 -5.78 3.47
N LEU A 100 -11.34 -6.86 2.69
CA LEU A 100 -11.40 -8.23 3.21
C LEU A 100 -10.32 -8.51 4.27
N GLN A 101 -9.10 -8.02 4.07
CA GLN A 101 -8.02 -8.13 5.06
C GLN A 101 -8.39 -7.40 6.35
N GLN A 102 -8.97 -6.21 6.26
CA GLN A 102 -9.44 -5.48 7.43
C GLN A 102 -10.60 -6.20 8.14
N MET A 103 -11.55 -6.77 7.40
CA MET A 103 -12.63 -7.59 7.97
C MET A 103 -12.06 -8.83 8.67
N ALA A 104 -11.10 -9.52 8.06
CA ALA A 104 -10.46 -10.70 8.65
C ALA A 104 -9.59 -10.35 9.87
N PHE A 105 -8.99 -9.16 9.89
CA PHE A 105 -8.22 -8.66 11.03
C PHE A 105 -9.12 -8.27 12.21
N HIS A 106 -10.16 -7.49 11.94
CA HIS A 106 -11.00 -6.89 12.98
C HIS A 106 -12.19 -7.76 13.39
N ALA A 107 -12.65 -8.66 12.51
CA ALA A 107 -13.83 -9.51 12.69
C ALA A 107 -15.06 -8.72 13.21
N PRO A 108 -15.56 -7.71 12.47
CA PRO A 108 -16.68 -6.88 12.91
C PRO A 108 -17.92 -7.74 13.24
N GLN A 109 -18.58 -7.44 14.36
CA GLN A 109 -19.73 -8.23 14.84
C GLN A 109 -21.09 -7.56 14.62
N ASN A 110 -21.10 -6.31 14.17
CA ASN A 110 -22.30 -5.53 13.92
C ASN A 110 -22.08 -4.53 12.78
N GLU A 111 -23.16 -3.95 12.27
CA GLU A 111 -23.09 -2.99 11.16
C GLU A 111 -22.28 -1.73 11.50
N ALA A 112 -22.32 -1.29 12.76
CA ALA A 112 -21.57 -0.12 13.19
C ALA A 112 -20.06 -0.33 13.07
N GLU A 113 -19.56 -1.50 13.48
CA GLU A 113 -18.16 -1.91 13.28
C GLU A 113 -17.84 -2.16 11.81
N PHE A 114 -18.75 -2.79 11.07
CA PHE A 114 -18.58 -3.07 9.65
C PHE A 114 -18.44 -1.77 8.82
N SER A 115 -19.20 -0.72 9.17
CA SER A 115 -19.14 0.60 8.53
C SER A 115 -17.78 1.30 8.66
N LYS A 116 -16.98 0.91 9.67
CA LYS A 116 -15.67 1.53 9.96
C LYS A 116 -14.52 0.88 9.17
N ILE A 117 -14.78 -0.23 8.49
CA ILE A 117 -13.83 -0.88 7.59
C ILE A 117 -13.56 -0.01 6.36
N SER A 118 -12.28 0.15 6.00
CA SER A 118 -11.92 0.93 4.81
C SER A 118 -12.46 0.28 3.53
N GLY A 119 -13.27 1.02 2.78
CA GLY A 119 -13.90 0.55 1.54
C GLY A 119 -15.36 0.09 1.71
N VAL A 120 -15.91 0.17 2.92
CA VAL A 120 -17.34 0.04 3.20
C VAL A 120 -17.96 1.45 3.24
N GLY A 121 -18.63 1.85 2.16
CA GLY A 121 -19.48 3.06 2.14
C GLY A 121 -20.94 2.71 2.35
N ASP A 122 -21.82 3.70 2.49
CA ASP A 122 -23.24 3.50 2.83
C ASP A 122 -23.98 2.52 1.92
N ALA A 123 -23.73 2.58 0.61
CA ALA A 123 -24.33 1.64 -0.34
C ALA A 123 -23.88 0.21 -0.07
N LYS A 124 -22.58 -0.01 0.14
CA LYS A 124 -22.03 -1.34 0.41
C LYS A 124 -22.40 -1.87 1.79
N LEU A 125 -22.55 -0.98 2.76
CA LEU A 125 -23.05 -1.31 4.07
C LEU A 125 -24.47 -1.89 3.95
N ARG A 126 -25.39 -1.17 3.29
CA ARG A 126 -26.77 -1.66 3.10
C ARG A 126 -26.85 -2.96 2.30
N ASP A 127 -26.07 -3.07 1.23
CA ASP A 127 -26.23 -4.15 0.25
C ASP A 127 -25.46 -5.43 0.61
N PHE A 128 -24.43 -5.32 1.47
CA PHE A 128 -23.50 -6.44 1.75
C PHE A 128 -23.18 -6.65 3.24
N SER A 129 -23.62 -5.82 4.19
CA SER A 129 -23.31 -6.02 5.63
C SER A 129 -23.77 -7.40 6.11
N GLY A 130 -25.03 -7.75 5.86
CA GLY A 130 -25.68 -8.96 6.36
C GLY A 130 -24.94 -10.25 6.01
N PRO A 131 -24.71 -10.54 4.70
CA PRO A 131 -24.00 -11.75 4.29
C PRO A 131 -22.58 -11.87 4.88
N PHE A 132 -21.82 -10.76 4.90
CA PHE A 132 -20.46 -10.77 5.40
C PHE A 132 -20.40 -10.91 6.93
N LEU A 133 -21.26 -10.19 7.67
CA LEU A 133 -21.37 -10.32 9.13
C LEU A 133 -21.76 -11.73 9.54
N LYS A 134 -22.61 -12.40 8.75
CA LYS A 134 -23.01 -13.79 8.98
C LYS A 134 -21.80 -14.73 8.92
N VAL A 135 -21.02 -14.68 7.84
CA VAL A 135 -19.79 -15.50 7.68
C VAL A 135 -18.81 -15.23 8.82
N ILE A 136 -18.58 -13.96 9.16
CA ILE A 136 -17.68 -13.59 10.26
C ILE A 136 -18.17 -14.18 11.58
N THR A 137 -19.47 -14.08 11.86
CA THR A 137 -20.07 -14.61 13.11
C THR A 137 -19.98 -16.12 13.18
N GLU A 138 -20.32 -16.83 12.10
CA GLU A 138 -20.23 -18.29 12.02
C GLU A 138 -18.78 -18.76 12.20
N TYR A 139 -17.82 -18.12 11.54
CA TYR A 139 -16.40 -18.41 11.70
C TYR A 139 -15.93 -18.22 13.15
N MET A 140 -16.35 -17.13 13.78
CA MET A 140 -16.01 -16.80 15.17
C MET A 140 -16.59 -17.79 16.18
N GLN A 141 -17.80 -18.30 15.93
CA GLN A 141 -18.43 -19.34 16.75
C GLN A 141 -17.76 -20.70 16.56
N ALA A 142 -17.39 -21.06 15.33
CA ALA A 142 -16.79 -22.35 15.00
C ALA A 142 -15.35 -22.50 15.51
N ASN A 143 -14.56 -21.42 15.50
CA ASN A 143 -13.11 -21.48 15.79
C ASN A 143 -12.73 -20.99 17.20
N GLY A 144 -13.69 -20.57 18.02
CA GLY A 144 -13.44 -19.88 19.28
C GLY A 144 -12.66 -18.56 19.07
N GLN A 145 -12.59 -17.69 20.06
CA GLN A 145 -11.88 -16.41 19.93
C GLN A 145 -10.34 -16.54 19.74
N SER A 146 -9.83 -17.76 19.57
CA SER A 146 -8.40 -18.11 19.65
C SER A 146 -7.80 -18.40 18.28
N GLY A 147 -7.81 -17.40 17.40
CA GLY A 147 -7.02 -17.42 16.18
C GLY A 147 -5.59 -16.91 16.37
N GLY A 148 -4.97 -17.00 17.57
CA GLY A 148 -3.57 -16.59 17.85
C GLY A 148 -3.19 -15.12 17.59
N ILE A 149 -4.05 -14.35 16.92
CA ILE A 149 -3.89 -12.97 16.52
C ILE A 149 -4.64 -12.12 17.54
N GLN A 150 -3.94 -11.15 18.14
CA GLN A 150 -4.57 -10.18 19.02
C GLN A 150 -5.49 -9.26 18.19
N ARG A 151 -6.77 -9.60 18.12
CA ARG A 151 -7.80 -8.82 17.43
C ARG A 151 -8.00 -7.51 18.19
N LEU A 152 -7.93 -6.38 17.47
CA LEU A 152 -8.25 -5.07 18.01
C LEU A 152 -9.66 -4.67 17.54
N PRO A 153 -10.52 -4.14 18.41
CA PRO A 153 -11.81 -3.59 18.00
C PRO A 153 -11.63 -2.57 16.87
N VAL A 154 -12.54 -2.54 15.89
CA VAL A 154 -12.53 -1.50 14.84
C VAL A 154 -12.62 -0.09 15.45
N ASP A 155 -13.21 -0.02 16.64
CA ASP A 155 -13.44 1.18 17.45
C ASP A 155 -12.26 1.59 18.31
N ALA A 156 -11.21 0.76 18.36
CA ALA A 156 -9.96 1.20 18.99
C ALA A 156 -9.54 2.48 18.27
N PRO A 157 -9.33 3.60 19.01
CA PRO A 157 -8.96 4.85 18.38
C PRO A 157 -7.77 4.55 17.49
N LYS A 158 -7.91 4.80 16.17
CA LYS A 158 -6.77 4.76 15.25
C LYS A 158 -5.74 5.65 15.91
N LYS A 159 -4.75 5.06 16.59
CA LYS A 159 -3.64 5.81 17.14
C LYS A 159 -3.00 6.33 15.87
N ARG A 160 -3.36 7.56 15.47
CA ARG A 160 -2.56 8.35 14.55
C ARG A 160 -1.19 8.18 15.13
N VAL A 161 -0.32 7.50 14.38
CA VAL A 161 1.06 7.36 14.82
C VAL A 161 1.52 8.79 15.00
N ARG A 162 1.62 9.22 16.27
CA ARG A 162 2.24 10.48 16.60
C ARG A 162 3.71 10.19 16.39
N GLY A 163 4.20 10.63 15.24
CA GLY A 163 5.53 10.33 14.76
C GLY A 163 5.55 10.11 13.25
N ILE A 164 6.68 10.53 12.67
CA ILE A 164 7.05 10.30 11.28
C ILE A 164 7.03 8.79 11.00
N SER A 165 6.33 8.34 9.96
CA SER A 165 6.26 6.91 9.61
C SER A 165 7.63 6.37 9.22
N LEU A 166 7.86 5.06 9.41
CA LEU A 166 9.12 4.40 9.00
C LEU A 166 9.46 4.68 7.53
N SER A 167 8.45 4.66 6.66
CA SER A 167 8.63 4.98 5.24
C SER A 167 9.07 6.42 5.01
N ILE A 168 8.57 7.41 5.77
CA ILE A 168 9.08 8.78 5.65
C ILE A 168 10.54 8.85 6.10
N ARG A 169 10.91 8.19 7.20
CA ARG A 169 12.29 8.16 7.70
C ARG A 169 13.26 7.54 6.68
N GLU A 170 12.86 6.46 6.01
CA GLU A 170 13.65 5.84 4.94
C GLU A 170 13.82 6.78 3.75
N THR A 171 12.75 7.42 3.27
CA THR A 171 12.85 8.42 2.19
C THR A 171 13.81 9.55 2.56
N VAL A 172 13.72 10.07 3.78
CA VAL A 172 14.63 11.12 4.29
C VAL A 172 16.08 10.61 4.33
N SER A 173 16.29 9.36 4.75
CA SER A 173 17.62 8.74 4.83
C SER A 173 18.29 8.62 3.47
N PHE A 174 17.56 8.26 2.41
CA PHE A 174 18.13 8.17 1.07
C PHE A 174 18.43 9.55 0.48
N VAL A 175 17.52 10.53 0.66
CA VAL A 175 17.78 11.90 0.21
C VAL A 175 18.99 12.50 0.94
N ALA A 176 19.13 12.25 2.24
CA ALA A 176 20.30 12.69 3.01
C ALA A 176 21.62 12.01 2.59
N GLN A 177 21.57 10.90 1.85
CA GLN A 177 22.75 10.25 1.26
C GLN A 177 23.15 10.87 -0.09
N GLY A 178 22.43 11.89 -0.57
CA GLY A 178 22.72 12.57 -1.83
C GLY A 178 21.99 12.00 -3.04
N LEU A 179 21.01 11.10 -2.85
CA LEU A 179 20.23 10.54 -3.96
C LEU A 179 19.19 11.54 -4.48
N SER A 180 18.93 11.48 -5.79
CA SER A 180 17.86 12.21 -6.47
C SER A 180 16.48 11.63 -6.21
N PHE A 181 15.40 12.37 -6.51
CA PHE A 181 14.05 11.81 -6.35
C PHE A 181 13.79 10.62 -7.28
N GLU A 182 14.40 10.61 -8.46
CA GLU A 182 14.33 9.50 -9.41
C GLU A 182 15.03 8.25 -8.86
N GLU A 183 16.24 8.39 -8.32
CA GLU A 183 17.00 7.27 -7.74
C GLU A 183 16.30 6.70 -6.49
N VAL A 184 15.76 7.58 -5.63
CA VAL A 184 14.96 7.15 -4.48
C VAL A 184 13.68 6.45 -4.92
N ALA A 185 13.07 6.86 -6.03
CA ALA A 185 11.88 6.22 -6.57
C ALA A 185 12.18 4.80 -7.06
N GLU A 186 13.29 4.62 -7.77
CA GLU A 186 13.76 3.31 -8.24
C GLU A 186 14.13 2.37 -7.09
N GLU A 187 14.97 2.83 -6.15
CA GLU A 187 15.44 2.02 -5.02
C GLU A 187 14.29 1.56 -4.13
N ARG A 188 13.28 2.42 -3.94
CA ARG A 188 12.14 2.13 -3.07
C ARG A 188 10.92 1.56 -3.77
N GLY A 189 10.88 1.58 -5.11
CA GLY A 189 9.70 1.21 -5.89
C GLY A 189 8.47 2.07 -5.59
N ILE A 190 8.65 3.37 -5.31
CA ILE A 190 7.55 4.32 -5.04
C ILE A 190 7.63 5.51 -5.99
N SER A 191 6.51 6.20 -6.23
CA SER A 191 6.50 7.37 -7.11
C SER A 191 7.16 8.60 -6.47
N GLU A 192 7.75 9.47 -7.29
CA GLU A 192 8.28 10.78 -6.86
C GLU A 192 7.24 11.64 -6.12
N THR A 193 5.97 11.54 -6.52
CA THR A 193 4.88 12.24 -5.83
C THR A 193 4.74 11.80 -4.36
N THR A 194 5.00 10.52 -4.08
CA THR A 194 4.99 9.96 -2.72
C THR A 194 6.22 10.42 -1.95
N ILE A 195 7.40 10.42 -2.59
CA ILE A 195 8.65 10.93 -2.02
C ILE A 195 8.50 12.39 -1.61
N ARG A 196 8.01 13.24 -2.50
CA ARG A 196 7.72 14.65 -2.23
C ARG A 196 6.77 14.80 -1.04
N SER A 197 5.67 14.04 -1.01
CA SER A 197 4.73 14.08 0.10
C SER A 197 5.37 13.62 1.43
N HIS A 198 6.30 12.68 1.41
CA HIS A 198 7.03 12.24 2.60
C HIS A 198 7.95 13.33 3.13
N LEU A 199 8.76 13.93 2.25
CA LEU A 199 9.71 14.99 2.61
C LEU A 199 9.00 16.24 3.11
N GLU A 200 7.94 16.68 2.43
CA GLU A 200 7.14 17.83 2.87
C GLU A 200 6.49 17.60 4.23
N ARG A 201 6.01 16.38 4.47
CA ARG A 201 5.44 16.02 5.76
C ARG A 201 6.51 16.02 6.85
N PHE A 202 7.70 15.50 6.57
CA PHE A 202 8.83 15.52 7.51
C PHE A 202 9.23 16.94 7.89
N VAL A 203 9.39 17.83 6.90
CA VAL A 203 9.71 19.25 7.12
C VAL A 203 8.62 19.96 7.93
N ARG A 204 7.33 19.73 7.59
CA ARG A 204 6.19 20.30 8.33
C ARG A 204 6.14 19.84 9.79
N GLU A 205 6.61 18.63 10.08
CA GLU A 205 6.71 18.09 11.45
C GLU A 205 7.97 18.59 12.19
N GLY A 206 8.74 19.52 11.58
CA GLY A 206 9.93 20.15 12.18
C GLY A 206 11.25 19.42 11.90
N GLY A 207 11.22 18.38 11.06
CA GLY A 207 12.43 17.68 10.64
C GLY A 207 13.27 18.51 9.67
N ARG A 208 14.60 18.30 9.70
CA ARG A 208 15.56 18.95 8.79
C ARG A 208 16.19 17.96 7.84
N ILE A 209 16.32 18.35 6.58
CA ILE A 209 16.89 17.55 5.49
C ILE A 209 17.85 18.45 4.72
N ASP A 210 19.05 17.95 4.45
CA ASP A 210 19.95 18.58 3.50
C ASP A 210 19.44 18.32 2.08
N LEU A 211 19.14 19.40 1.36
CA LEU A 211 18.64 19.39 -0.01
C LEU A 211 19.62 20.08 -0.96
N GLY A 212 20.85 20.38 -0.52
CA GLY A 212 21.82 21.13 -1.30
C GLY A 212 22.14 20.48 -2.65
N HIS A 213 22.21 19.15 -2.69
CA HIS A 213 22.47 18.38 -3.92
C HIS A 213 21.30 18.38 -4.90
N LEU A 214 20.08 18.69 -4.45
CA LEU A 214 18.86 18.77 -5.29
C LEU A 214 18.47 20.21 -5.60
N MET A 215 19.24 21.19 -5.10
CA MET A 215 18.91 22.59 -5.27
C MET A 215 19.10 22.99 -6.74
N PRO A 216 18.10 23.61 -7.39
CA PRO A 216 18.27 24.15 -8.73
C PRO A 216 19.36 25.24 -8.77
N PRO A 217 19.89 25.56 -9.97
CA PRO A 217 20.84 26.67 -10.15
C PRO A 217 20.31 27.98 -9.57
N GLU A 218 21.21 28.85 -9.10
CA GLU A 218 20.86 30.11 -8.41
C GLU A 218 19.86 30.97 -9.18
N ASP A 219 20.00 31.06 -10.51
CA ASP A 219 19.09 31.82 -11.39
C ASP A 219 17.64 31.31 -11.32
N LYS A 220 17.46 29.98 -11.31
CA LYS A 220 16.13 29.36 -11.20
C LYS A 220 15.61 29.46 -9.77
N ARG A 221 16.47 29.19 -8.78
CA ARG A 221 16.14 29.30 -7.35
C ARG A 221 15.59 30.68 -7.02
N CYS A 222 16.27 31.75 -7.45
CA CYS A 222 15.86 33.14 -7.16
C CYS A 222 14.46 33.46 -7.71
N LYS A 223 14.14 32.96 -8.91
CA LYS A 223 12.82 33.12 -9.52
C LYS A 223 11.74 32.34 -8.78
N ILE A 224 12.03 31.09 -8.39
CA ILE A 224 11.11 30.26 -7.60
C ILE A 224 10.83 30.90 -6.22
N GLU A 225 11.86 31.40 -5.55
CA GLU A 225 11.70 32.06 -4.25
C GLU A 225 10.86 33.34 -4.36
N SER A 226 11.09 34.15 -5.40
CA SER A 226 10.30 35.36 -5.67
C SER A 226 8.82 35.01 -5.93
N ALA A 227 8.58 33.94 -6.68
CA ALA A 227 7.23 33.44 -6.94
C ALA A 227 6.50 32.97 -5.67
N PHE A 228 7.20 32.27 -4.77
CA PHE A 228 6.62 31.86 -3.50
C PHE A 228 6.31 33.05 -2.57
N LYS A 229 7.11 34.12 -2.62
CA LYS A 229 6.83 35.35 -1.85
C LYS A 229 5.58 36.08 -2.33
N GLU A 230 5.30 36.06 -3.64
CA GLU A 230 4.14 36.73 -4.24
C GLU A 230 2.85 35.91 -4.11
N MET A 231 2.90 34.60 -4.39
CA MET A 231 1.72 33.73 -4.45
C MET A 231 1.43 32.98 -3.14
N GLY A 232 2.39 32.96 -2.22
CA GLY A 232 2.34 32.20 -0.97
C GLY A 232 2.78 30.74 -1.12
N GLU A 233 3.26 30.17 -0.02
CA GLU A 233 3.90 28.83 0.00
C GLU A 233 2.93 27.65 0.13
N SER A 234 1.61 27.91 0.10
CA SER A 234 0.60 26.92 0.43
C SER A 234 0.47 25.83 -0.64
N ARG A 235 0.60 26.19 -1.93
CA ARG A 235 0.38 25.29 -3.07
C ARG A 235 1.48 25.48 -4.12
N LEU A 236 1.87 24.40 -4.77
CA LEU A 236 2.88 24.42 -5.84
C LEU A 236 2.29 24.83 -7.20
N THR A 237 1.02 24.48 -7.46
CA THR A 237 0.36 24.71 -8.76
C THR A 237 0.36 26.19 -9.18
N PRO A 238 -0.05 27.16 -8.34
CA PRO A 238 -0.08 28.56 -8.76
C PRO A 238 1.31 29.13 -9.08
N VAL A 239 2.33 28.66 -8.36
CA VAL A 239 3.72 29.06 -8.60
C VAL A 239 4.25 28.46 -9.90
N ARG A 240 3.90 27.19 -10.18
CA ARG A 240 4.26 26.56 -11.47
C ARG A 240 3.56 27.23 -12.64
N ASP A 241 2.27 27.53 -12.52
CA ASP A 241 1.50 28.17 -13.58
C ASP A 241 2.07 29.57 -13.93
N MET A 242 2.64 30.26 -12.94
CA MET A 242 3.28 31.57 -13.14
C MET A 242 4.67 31.46 -13.77
N LEU A 243 5.45 30.45 -13.38
CA LEU A 243 6.84 30.27 -13.84
C LEU A 243 6.93 29.54 -15.19
N GLY A 244 5.90 28.77 -15.56
CA GLY A 244 5.85 28.00 -16.81
C GLY A 244 6.50 26.61 -16.71
N ASP A 245 6.54 25.91 -17.84
CA ASP A 245 7.02 24.53 -17.93
C ASP A 245 8.55 24.36 -17.83
N ASP A 246 9.29 25.47 -17.84
CA ASP A 246 10.76 25.49 -17.66
C ASP A 246 11.20 25.11 -16.23
N TYR A 247 10.24 24.96 -15.30
CA TYR A 247 10.48 24.62 -13.91
C TYR A 247 9.77 23.32 -13.52
N THR A 248 10.53 22.39 -12.97
CA THR A 248 10.01 21.07 -12.60
C THR A 248 9.32 21.12 -11.23
N TRP A 249 8.42 20.18 -10.99
CA TRP A 249 7.79 20.02 -9.67
C TRP A 249 8.78 19.66 -8.57
N GLU A 250 9.91 19.05 -8.93
CA GLU A 250 11.01 18.76 -8.00
C GLU A 250 11.70 20.06 -7.58
N GLU A 251 12.13 20.89 -8.54
CA GLU A 251 12.79 22.17 -8.27
C GLU A 251 11.93 23.07 -7.36
N LEU A 252 10.63 23.18 -7.68
CA LEU A 252 9.67 23.94 -6.86
C LEU A 252 9.50 23.36 -5.46
N ALA A 253 9.46 22.04 -5.32
CA ALA A 253 9.29 21.38 -4.03
C ALA A 253 10.53 21.54 -3.15
N VAL A 254 11.72 21.36 -3.71
CA VAL A 254 13.01 21.49 -3.01
C VAL A 254 13.18 22.91 -2.47
N VAL A 255 13.01 23.93 -3.32
CA VAL A 255 13.13 25.34 -2.91
C VAL A 255 12.10 25.67 -1.82
N ARG A 256 10.86 25.19 -1.96
CA ARG A 256 9.83 25.40 -0.93
C ARG A 256 10.18 24.74 0.41
N MET A 257 10.72 23.53 0.39
CA MET A 257 11.13 22.83 1.60
C MET A 257 12.29 23.56 2.29
N ASP A 258 13.25 24.08 1.54
CA ASP A 258 14.34 24.92 2.06
C ASP A 258 13.81 26.20 2.72
N LEU A 259 12.91 26.94 2.04
CA LEU A 259 12.28 28.16 2.59
C LEU A 259 11.59 27.91 3.93
N ARG A 260 10.81 26.81 4.03
CA ARG A 260 10.11 26.45 5.27
C ARG A 260 11.05 26.05 6.39
N GLN A 261 12.16 25.38 6.07
CA GLN A 261 13.21 25.05 7.04
C GLN A 261 13.93 26.31 7.55
N GLY A 262 14.10 27.33 6.70
CA GLY A 262 14.66 28.63 7.06
C GLY A 262 13.73 29.47 7.93
N GLN A 263 12.42 29.50 7.64
CA GLN A 263 11.44 30.23 8.46
C GLN A 263 11.29 29.67 9.87
N ALA A 264 11.44 28.35 10.03
CA ALA A 264 11.46 27.70 11.34
C ALA A 264 12.67 28.12 12.22
N GLN A 265 13.70 28.77 11.65
CA GLN A 265 14.83 29.33 12.41
C GLN A 265 14.54 30.74 12.95
N GLY A 266 13.49 31.42 12.48
CA GLY A 266 13.19 32.82 12.80
C GLY A 266 12.06 33.05 13.80
N ALA A 267 11.45 32.01 14.37
CA ALA A 267 10.43 32.16 15.41
C ALA A 267 11.09 32.31 16.80
N PRO A 268 11.07 33.49 17.44
CA PRO A 268 11.46 33.59 18.83
C PRO A 268 10.46 32.78 19.66
N VAL A 269 10.98 31.89 20.49
CA VAL A 269 10.22 31.30 21.59
C VAL A 269 9.91 32.45 22.54
N ALA A 270 8.66 32.90 22.56
CA ALA A 270 8.15 33.82 23.56
C ALA A 270 8.10 33.15 24.94
#